data_AF-A0A2V8R0S8-F1
#
_entry.id   AF-A0A2V8R0S8-F1
#
_cell.length_a   1.000
_cell.length_b   1.000
_cell.length_c   1.000
_cell.angle_alpha   90.00
_cell.angle_beta   90.00
_cell.angle_gamma   90.00
#
_symmetry.space_group_name_H-M   'P 1'
#
loop_
_entity.id
_entity.type
_entity.pdbx_description
1 polymer ?
#
loop_
_entity_poly.entity_id
_entity_poly.type
_entity_poly.pdbx_seq_one_letter_code
_entity_poly.pdbx_strand_id
1 'polypeptide(L)'
;MGAEVEVRRNDEVTVKEVEDRIRPDRVVVSPGPGTPDEAGVTLELVASLAGHVPLLGVCLGHQAIGQIFGGRVVRGPAPVHGKPAEICHDGKTIFDGLEYRFAAARYHSLVVERERLPDCLEVSATTPDGIIM
;
A
#
# COMPACT_ATOMS: atom_id res chain seq x y z
N MET A 1 -7.06 9.16 -18.33
CA MET A 1 -5.60 9.05 -18.20
C MET A 1 -4.98 10.27 -18.89
N GLY A 2 -4.26 11.09 -18.14
CA GLY A 2 -3.72 12.38 -18.60
C GLY A 2 -3.03 13.17 -17.48
N ALA A 3 -2.60 12.46 -16.43
CA ALA A 3 -1.84 13.05 -15.34
C ALA A 3 -0.37 13.12 -15.75
N GLU A 4 0.29 14.20 -15.37
CA GLU A 4 1.75 14.26 -15.39
C GLU A 4 2.28 13.32 -14.29
N VAL A 5 3.20 12.43 -14.66
CA VAL A 5 3.73 11.42 -13.75
C VAL A 5 5.23 11.61 -13.63
N GLU A 6 5.68 11.80 -12.39
CA GLU A 6 7.10 11.81 -12.03
C GLU A 6 7.41 10.59 -11.18
N VAL A 7 8.43 9.82 -11.56
CA VAL A 7 8.86 8.61 -10.85
C VAL A 7 10.19 8.90 -10.17
N ARG A 8 10.26 8.64 -8.86
CA ARG A 8 11.47 8.78 -8.05
C ARG A 8 11.75 7.48 -7.32
N ARG A 9 13.03 7.13 -7.20
CA ARG A 9 13.45 6.01 -6.34
C ARG A 9 13.44 6.46 -4.88
N ASN A 10 13.10 5.53 -3.99
CA ASN A 10 12.99 5.75 -2.55
C ASN A 10 14.32 6.06 -1.83
N ASP A 11 15.46 5.94 -2.53
CA ASP A 11 16.80 6.28 -2.07
C ASP A 11 17.39 7.52 -2.77
N GLU A 12 16.65 8.11 -3.72
CA GLU A 12 17.08 9.27 -4.53
C GLU A 12 16.21 10.51 -4.33
N VAL A 13 15.32 10.48 -3.34
CA VAL A 13 14.44 11.60 -2.99
C VAL A 13 14.30 11.71 -1.48
N THR A 14 14.13 12.93 -0.97
CA THR A 14 13.88 13.19 0.45
C THR A 14 12.44 13.66 0.64
N VAL A 15 11.87 13.42 1.83
CA VAL A 15 10.52 13.89 2.17
C VAL A 15 10.40 15.41 1.98
N LYS A 16 11.40 16.15 2.44
CA LYS A 16 11.47 17.60 2.25
C LYS A 16 11.43 18.03 0.78
N GLU A 17 12.14 17.33 -0.11
CA GLU A 17 12.07 17.62 -1.55
C GLU A 17 10.66 17.41 -2.10
N VAL A 18 9.98 16.34 -1.67
CA VAL A 18 8.60 16.05 -2.06
C VAL A 18 7.66 17.16 -1.58
N GLU A 19 7.78 17.59 -0.32
CA GLU A 19 6.93 18.60 0.30
C GLU A 19 7.19 20.02 -0.22
N ASP A 20 8.46 20.41 -0.41
CA ASP A 20 8.81 21.81 -0.71
C ASP A 20 8.86 22.09 -2.22
N ARG A 21 9.29 21.10 -3.02
CA ARG A 21 9.63 21.33 -4.44
C ARG A 21 8.69 20.62 -5.39
N ILE A 22 8.45 19.33 -5.17
CA ILE A 22 7.62 18.53 -6.09
C ILE A 22 6.14 18.86 -5.88
N ARG A 23 5.70 18.93 -4.62
CA ARG A 23 4.34 19.30 -4.21
C ARG A 23 3.25 18.53 -4.99
N PRO A 24 3.25 17.19 -4.92
CA PRO A 24 2.35 16.37 -5.72
C PRO A 24 0.90 16.50 -5.26
N ASP A 25 -0.04 16.49 -6.21
CA ASP A 25 -1.48 16.42 -5.90
C ASP A 25 -1.91 15.05 -5.35
N ARG A 26 -1.18 13.98 -5.72
CA ARG A 26 -1.41 12.58 -5.32
C ARG A 26 -0.10 11.81 -5.37
N VAL A 27 0.02 10.78 -4.53
CA VAL A 27 1.23 9.95 -4.48
C VAL A 27 0.88 8.47 -4.56
N VAL A 28 1.61 7.74 -5.40
CA VAL A 28 1.61 6.28 -5.44
C VAL A 28 2.91 5.79 -4.80
N VAL A 29 2.80 4.97 -3.75
CA VAL A 29 3.93 4.41 -3.02
C VAL A 29 4.04 2.93 -3.38
N SER A 30 5.10 2.54 -4.09
CA SER A 30 5.26 1.15 -4.55
C SER A 30 6.72 0.66 -4.64
N PRO A 31 7.55 0.82 -3.58
CA PRO A 31 8.92 0.34 -3.60
C PRO A 31 8.98 -1.20 -3.53
N GLY A 32 10.14 -1.79 -3.83
CA GLY A 32 10.43 -3.21 -3.61
C GLY A 32 11.79 -3.63 -4.18
N PRO A 33 12.28 -4.85 -3.88
CA PRO A 33 11.80 -5.80 -2.86
C PRO A 33 12.32 -5.47 -1.45
N GLY A 34 11.77 -6.11 -0.40
CA GLY A 34 12.24 -5.97 0.98
C GLY A 34 11.10 -5.88 1.99
N THR A 35 11.40 -5.34 3.18
CA THR A 35 10.40 -4.96 4.19
C THR A 35 10.20 -3.44 4.20
N PRO A 36 9.10 -2.92 4.78
CA PRO A 36 8.92 -1.47 4.93
C PRO A 36 10.07 -0.77 5.66
N ASP A 37 10.69 -1.43 6.64
CA ASP A 37 11.81 -0.88 7.42
C ASP A 37 13.07 -0.64 6.57
N GLU A 38 13.24 -1.39 5.49
CA GLU A 38 14.39 -1.32 4.60
C GLU A 38 14.13 -0.44 3.37
N ALA A 39 12.91 0.10 3.24
CA ALA A 39 12.45 0.77 2.03
C ALA A 39 12.79 2.28 1.97
N GLY A 40 13.99 2.67 2.40
CA GLY A 40 14.45 4.06 2.30
C GLY A 40 13.48 5.05 2.95
N VAL A 41 13.16 6.15 2.25
CA VAL A 41 12.28 7.21 2.80
C VAL A 41 10.79 6.82 2.88
N THR A 42 10.41 5.60 2.50
CA THR A 42 9.00 5.21 2.32
C THR A 42 8.14 5.42 3.56
N LEU A 43 8.61 4.95 4.73
CA LEU A 43 7.87 5.10 5.98
C LEU A 43 7.73 6.58 6.38
N GLU A 44 8.82 7.34 6.29
CA GLU A 44 8.83 8.78 6.59
C GLU A 44 7.90 9.56 5.65
N LEU A 45 7.92 9.23 4.36
CA LEU A 45 7.09 9.85 3.33
C LEU A 45 5.60 9.60 3.59
N VAL A 46 5.22 8.34 3.89
CA VAL A 46 3.83 8.02 4.22
C VAL A 46 3.38 8.78 5.46
N ALA A 47 4.22 8.84 6.50
CA ALA A 47 3.92 9.54 7.73
C ALA A 47 3.75 11.06 7.53
N SER A 48 4.57 11.70 6.70
CA SER A 48 4.49 13.16 6.48
C SER A 48 3.32 13.56 5.57
N LEU A 49 3.01 12.76 4.55
CA LEU A 49 1.96 13.09 3.57
C LEU A 49 0.56 12.67 3.99
N ALA A 50 0.44 11.71 4.92
CA ALA A 50 -0.83 11.22 5.43
C ALA A 50 -1.73 12.35 5.95
N GLY A 51 -2.98 12.37 5.49
CA GLY A 51 -3.97 13.39 5.89
C GLY A 51 -3.85 14.72 5.13
N HIS A 52 -2.80 14.91 4.32
CA HIS A 52 -2.58 16.13 3.54
C HIS A 52 -2.63 15.88 2.03
N VAL A 53 -2.07 14.75 1.58
CA VAL A 53 -2.03 14.36 0.17
C VAL A 53 -2.65 12.95 0.02
N PRO A 54 -3.56 12.73 -0.95
CA PRO A 54 -4.07 11.39 -1.24
C PRO A 54 -2.95 10.41 -1.60
N LEU A 55 -2.89 9.29 -0.87
CA LEU A 55 -1.86 8.25 -0.99
C LEU A 55 -2.49 6.93 -1.46
N LEU A 56 -1.83 6.26 -2.40
CA LEU A 56 -2.12 4.88 -2.77
C LEU A 56 -0.87 4.02 -2.58
N GLY A 57 -0.92 3.08 -1.63
CA GLY A 57 0.14 2.10 -1.41
C GLY A 57 -0.10 0.84 -2.24
N VAL A 58 0.90 0.42 -3.01
CA VAL A 58 0.88 -0.84 -3.76
C VAL A 58 2.03 -1.70 -3.27
N CYS A 59 1.80 -3.01 -3.12
CA CYS A 59 2.84 -3.96 -2.68
C CYS A 59 3.42 -3.57 -1.31
N LEU A 60 4.70 -3.28 -1.23
CA LEU A 60 5.36 -2.81 -0.02
C LEU A 60 4.76 -1.48 0.46
N GLY A 61 4.28 -0.62 -0.44
CA GLY A 61 3.61 0.62 -0.04
C GLY A 61 2.33 0.38 0.75
N HIS A 62 1.56 -0.66 0.43
CA HIS A 62 0.39 -1.07 1.23
C HIS A 62 0.83 -1.51 2.64
N GLN A 63 1.92 -2.26 2.73
CA GLN A 63 2.50 -2.70 4.00
C GLN A 63 3.04 -1.51 4.82
N ALA A 64 3.68 -0.55 4.17
CA ALA A 64 4.19 0.68 4.80
C ALA A 64 3.06 1.53 5.39
N ILE A 65 1.94 1.68 4.67
CA ILE A 65 0.73 2.33 5.20
C ILE A 65 0.23 1.58 6.44
N GLY A 66 0.03 0.26 6.33
CA GLY A 66 -0.38 -0.56 7.47
C GLY A 66 0.53 -0.37 8.69
N GLN A 67 1.84 -0.38 8.49
CA GLN A 67 2.83 -0.24 9.55
C GLN A 67 2.84 1.17 10.19
N ILE A 68 2.82 2.24 9.39
CA ILE A 68 2.85 3.62 9.88
C ILE A 68 1.66 3.93 10.78
N PHE A 69 0.49 3.39 10.46
CA PHE A 69 -0.71 3.60 11.26
C PHE A 69 -0.84 2.64 12.45
N GLY A 70 0.18 1.82 12.73
CA GLY A 70 0.26 0.96 13.91
C GLY A 70 -0.08 -0.52 13.66
N GLY A 71 -0.39 -0.90 12.42
CA GLY A 71 -0.56 -2.28 12.01
C GLY A 71 0.76 -3.05 12.02
N ARG A 72 0.66 -4.38 12.01
CA ARG A 72 1.84 -5.26 11.98
C ARG A 72 1.99 -5.91 10.63
N VAL A 73 3.20 -5.88 10.09
CA VAL A 73 3.54 -6.59 8.85
C VAL A 73 4.16 -7.92 9.23
N VAL A 74 3.45 -9.01 8.92
CA VAL A 74 3.82 -10.37 9.32
C VAL A 74 3.95 -11.26 8.08
N ARG A 75 4.57 -12.44 8.24
CA ARG A 75 4.59 -13.43 7.17
C ARG A 75 3.18 -13.97 6.94
N GLY A 76 2.76 -13.98 5.68
CA GLY A 76 1.51 -14.62 5.26
C GLY A 76 1.58 -16.15 5.42
N PRO A 77 0.42 -16.84 5.35
CA PRO A 77 0.32 -18.28 5.58
C PRO A 77 1.11 -19.13 4.58
N ALA A 78 1.30 -18.62 3.36
CA ALA A 78 2.13 -19.25 2.35
C ALA A 78 2.84 -18.18 1.50
N PRO A 79 4.08 -18.43 1.03
CA PRO A 79 4.71 -17.57 0.05
C PRO A 79 3.95 -17.67 -1.29
N VAL A 80 3.49 -16.53 -1.80
CA VAL A 80 2.78 -16.43 -3.09
C VAL A 80 3.61 -15.58 -4.04
N HIS A 81 3.95 -16.11 -5.21
CA HIS A 81 4.68 -15.38 -6.24
C HIS A 81 4.02 -15.57 -7.61
N GLY A 82 3.47 -14.49 -8.15
CA GLY A 82 2.89 -14.46 -9.50
C GLY A 82 1.68 -15.35 -9.69
N LYS A 83 0.96 -15.69 -8.60
CA LYS A 83 -0.27 -16.49 -8.70
C LYS A 83 -1.49 -15.57 -8.71
N PRO A 84 -2.47 -15.81 -9.58
CA PRO A 84 -3.75 -15.13 -9.49
C PRO A 84 -4.41 -15.51 -8.17
N ALA A 85 -5.03 -14.52 -7.53
CA ALA A 85 -5.90 -14.73 -6.39
C ALA A 85 -7.19 -13.94 -6.61
N GLU A 86 -8.28 -14.53 -6.13
CA GLU A 86 -9.56 -13.84 -6.04
C GLU A 86 -9.48 -12.81 -4.92
N ILE A 87 -9.91 -11.58 -5.21
CA ILE A 87 -10.04 -10.48 -4.26
C ILE A 87 -11.52 -10.17 -4.12
N CYS A 88 -12.03 -10.18 -2.90
CA CYS A 88 -13.34 -9.67 -2.51
C CYS A 88 -13.16 -8.26 -1.94
N HIS A 89 -14.04 -7.31 -2.27
CA HIS A 89 -13.94 -5.93 -1.79
C HIS A 89 -15.28 -5.35 -1.35
N ASP A 90 -15.24 -4.21 -0.66
CA ASP A 90 -16.43 -3.51 -0.15
C ASP A 90 -17.20 -2.70 -1.21
N GLY A 91 -16.57 -2.46 -2.38
CA GLY A 91 -17.17 -1.74 -3.51
C GLY A 91 -17.10 -0.23 -3.36
N LYS A 92 -16.26 0.26 -2.45
CA LYS A 92 -16.07 1.69 -2.17
C LYS A 92 -14.70 2.15 -2.69
N THR A 93 -14.51 3.47 -2.72
CA THR A 93 -13.21 4.11 -2.99
C THR A 93 -12.60 3.68 -4.34
N ILE A 94 -11.43 3.04 -4.35
CA ILE A 94 -10.76 2.54 -5.55
C ILE A 94 -11.46 1.32 -6.18
N PHE A 95 -12.40 0.71 -5.46
CA PHE A 95 -13.17 -0.45 -5.93
C PHE A 95 -14.56 -0.08 -6.46
N ASP A 96 -14.91 1.21 -6.49
CA ASP A 96 -16.19 1.67 -7.03
C ASP A 96 -16.33 1.29 -8.52
N GLY A 97 -17.49 0.73 -8.87
CA GLY A 97 -17.78 0.24 -10.23
C GLY A 97 -17.07 -1.04 -10.66
N LEU A 98 -16.28 -1.69 -9.79
CA LEU A 98 -15.67 -2.99 -10.07
C LEU A 98 -16.61 -4.15 -9.71
N GLU A 99 -16.43 -5.28 -10.38
CA GLU A 99 -17.09 -6.53 -9.98
C GLU A 99 -16.64 -6.91 -8.57
N TYR A 100 -17.59 -7.20 -7.67
CA TYR A 100 -17.37 -7.55 -6.26
C TYR A 100 -16.21 -8.54 -6.02
N ARG A 101 -15.99 -9.44 -6.98
CA ARG A 101 -14.85 -10.36 -7.02
C ARG A 101 -14.08 -10.15 -8.31
N PHE A 102 -12.78 -9.96 -8.20
CA PHE A 102 -11.90 -9.90 -9.36
C PHE A 102 -10.58 -10.65 -9.11
N ALA A 103 -9.92 -11.04 -10.20
CA ALA A 103 -8.61 -11.68 -10.13
C ALA A 103 -7.50 -10.64 -10.09
N ALA A 104 -6.63 -10.71 -9.07
CA ALA A 104 -5.42 -9.91 -8.97
C ALA A 104 -4.19 -10.80 -8.83
N ALA A 105 -3.05 -10.32 -9.32
CA ALA A 105 -1.78 -11.01 -9.13
C ALA A 105 -1.25 -10.77 -7.70
N ARG A 106 -0.89 -11.85 -6.99
CA ARG A 106 -0.28 -11.76 -5.66
C ARG A 106 1.20 -12.13 -5.70
N TYR A 107 2.02 -11.29 -5.09
CA TYR A 107 3.48 -11.42 -5.06
C TYR A 107 4.08 -11.34 -3.64
N HIS A 108 3.26 -11.20 -2.59
CA HIS A 108 3.73 -10.86 -1.25
C HIS A 108 3.83 -12.07 -0.33
N SER A 109 5.00 -12.23 0.29
CA SER A 109 5.22 -13.11 1.45
C SER A 109 4.81 -12.46 2.77
N LEU A 110 4.57 -11.14 2.76
CA LEU A 110 4.21 -10.33 3.93
C LEU A 110 2.82 -9.75 3.75
N VAL A 111 2.07 -9.66 4.85
CA VAL A 111 0.70 -9.17 4.91
C VAL A 111 0.51 -8.31 6.15
N VAL A 112 -0.46 -7.41 6.12
CA VAL A 112 -0.89 -6.69 7.33
C VAL A 112 -1.73 -7.65 8.18
N GLU A 113 -1.36 -7.80 9.46
CA GLU A 113 -2.03 -8.67 10.43
C GLU A 113 -3.43 -8.14 10.75
N ARG A 114 -4.45 -9.00 10.65
CA ARG A 114 -5.85 -8.62 10.84
C ARG A 114 -6.21 -8.46 12.31
N GLU A 115 -5.70 -9.35 13.15
CA GLU A 115 -6.03 -9.48 14.57
C GLU A 115 -5.62 -8.26 15.40
N ARG A 116 -4.66 -7.48 14.90
CA ARG A 116 -4.15 -6.26 15.55
C ARG A 116 -4.22 -5.05 14.63
N LEU A 117 -5.20 -5.03 13.73
CA LEU A 117 -5.40 -3.88 12.87
C LEU A 117 -5.90 -2.69 13.72
N PRO A 118 -5.23 -1.52 13.66
CA PRO A 118 -5.66 -0.32 14.37
C PRO A 118 -7.02 0.18 13.90
N ASP A 119 -7.81 0.76 14.81
CA ASP A 119 -9.16 1.28 14.52
C ASP A 119 -9.18 2.44 13.50
N CYS A 120 -8.02 3.06 13.24
CA CYS A 120 -7.89 4.09 12.20
C CYS A 120 -7.78 3.52 10.77
N LEU A 121 -7.69 2.20 10.61
CA LEU A 121 -7.66 1.51 9.31
C LEU A 121 -8.92 0.65 9.12
N GLU A 122 -9.59 0.83 7.99
CA GLU A 122 -10.71 -0.01 7.55
C GLU A 122 -10.22 -1.02 6.49
N VAL A 123 -10.58 -2.30 6.65
CA VAL A 123 -10.28 -3.33 5.64
C VAL A 123 -11.28 -3.19 4.49
N SER A 124 -10.81 -2.74 3.33
CA SER A 124 -11.63 -2.56 2.12
C SER A 124 -11.61 -3.76 1.17
N ALA A 125 -10.56 -4.60 1.23
CA ALA A 125 -10.45 -5.80 0.40
C ALA A 125 -9.74 -6.96 1.11
N THR A 126 -10.13 -8.18 0.75
CA THR A 126 -9.52 -9.42 1.26
C THR A 126 -9.51 -10.52 0.21
N THR A 127 -8.67 -11.53 0.39
CA THR A 127 -8.90 -12.85 -0.22
C THR A 127 -10.06 -13.59 0.48
N PRO A 128 -10.61 -14.67 -0.11
CA PRO A 128 -11.67 -15.48 0.53
C PRO A 128 -11.27 -16.11 1.88
N ASP A 129 -9.98 -16.37 2.08
CA ASP A 129 -9.40 -16.87 3.33
C ASP A 129 -9.06 -15.75 4.33
N GLY A 130 -9.45 -14.51 4.05
CA GLY A 130 -9.42 -13.39 5.01
C GLY A 130 -8.10 -12.63 5.08
N ILE A 131 -7.17 -12.84 4.14
CA ILE A 131 -5.94 -12.05 4.07
C ILE A 131 -6.29 -10.65 3.57
N ILE A 132 -5.82 -9.60 4.27
CA ILE A 132 -6.00 -8.20 3.87
C ILE A 132 -5.24 -7.93 2.56
N MET A 133 -5.89 -7.24 1.62
CA MET A 133 -5.39 -6.97 0.27
C MET A 133 -5.54 -5.51 -0.13
#